data_AF-Q54QV5-F1
#
_entry.id   AF-Q54QV5-F1
#
_cell.length_a   1.000
_cell.length_b   1.000
_cell.length_c   1.000
_cell.angle_alpha   90.00
_cell.angle_beta   90.00
_cell.angle_gamma   90.00
#
_symmetry.space_group_name_H-M   'P 1'
#
loop_
_entity.id
_entity.type
_entity.pdbx_description
1 polymer ?
#
loop_
_entity_poly.entity_id
_entity_poly.type
_entity_poly.pdbx_seq_one_letter_code
_entity_poly.pdbx_strand_id
1 'polypeptide(L)'
;MSSCSSLSMDDRVKIGYGSIAGASLSIIGSIGTIILIKIRNKKQEKKLLIQRKQQLSINNLNINSGSSSNIITISNSTTSLSSNNLNIQPPSFPSYSPLPTSISLSNNNNNNKNNNQKTKVSHFIINLSIANLLASIFMITIKLMMIHFNDKFIKVLPSTANHSFNALISVCTIGNGVIGFSFISTFFWTLAISMYIYQQFLSSSTINSNNNNNNINNINNNNNNNINNINNSKNNNSINNFNNSNKSNKIIKMLFYFVCWVIPFVLGSILVSGSRLIELNSDLPWCSIDSNIQLISFYFPLIICLLATTFFTILIKYKFSNDKLACSSSSLINLQSKIIQRLILFLIVILVCWVPSLISFFISFFSKNCKQFLWLEIISSTIQSCQGILNFLSYLSIFKKLKLYFKNLKKKFNNNNSNNSNNSNNNNSNNFNGGGIFYSKGKKVNNQNSNNFYFTFSTFDFDNNQIQEK
;
A
#
# COMPACT_ATOMS: atom_id res chain seq x y z
N MET A 1 -44.96 -25.73 -6.40
CA MET A 1 -43.68 -25.03 -6.57
C MET A 1 -43.07 -25.56 -7.86
N SER A 2 -42.95 -24.74 -8.91
CA SER A 2 -42.26 -25.16 -10.12
C SER A 2 -40.81 -25.49 -9.77
N SER A 3 -40.36 -26.69 -10.12
CA SER A 3 -38.96 -27.08 -10.01
C SER A 3 -38.14 -26.08 -10.83
N CYS A 4 -37.28 -25.30 -10.16
CA CYS A 4 -36.29 -24.51 -10.86
C CYS A 4 -35.48 -25.44 -11.75
N SER A 5 -35.36 -25.13 -13.05
CA SER A 5 -34.43 -25.82 -13.94
C SER A 5 -33.03 -25.59 -13.38
N SER A 6 -32.52 -26.58 -12.64
CA SER A 6 -31.17 -26.55 -12.11
C SER A 6 -30.20 -26.41 -13.28
N LEU A 7 -29.17 -25.58 -13.11
CA LEU A 7 -28.08 -25.48 -14.09
C LEU A 7 -27.60 -26.87 -14.51
N SER A 8 -27.50 -27.12 -15.82
CA SER A 8 -27.02 -28.39 -16.34
C SER A 8 -25.58 -28.65 -15.87
N MET A 9 -25.15 -29.92 -15.85
CA MET A 9 -23.79 -30.26 -15.44
C MET A 9 -22.75 -29.59 -16.37
N ASP A 10 -23.03 -29.53 -17.67
CA ASP A 10 -22.16 -28.87 -18.66
C ASP A 10 -21.99 -27.37 -18.35
N ASP A 11 -23.06 -26.70 -17.93
CA ASP A 11 -23.00 -25.28 -17.57
C ASP A 11 -22.17 -25.05 -16.30
N ARG A 12 -22.29 -25.95 -15.31
CA ARG A 12 -21.46 -25.91 -14.10
C ARG A 12 -19.99 -26.14 -14.39
N VAL A 13 -19.68 -27.07 -15.31
CA VAL A 13 -18.31 -27.33 -15.77
C VAL A 13 -17.73 -26.08 -16.46
N LYS A 14 -18.51 -25.40 -17.32
CA LYS A 14 -18.09 -24.13 -17.95
C LYS A 14 -17.79 -23.04 -16.91
N ILE A 15 -18.65 -22.87 -15.90
CA ILE A 15 -18.41 -21.93 -14.78
C ILE A 15 -17.15 -22.34 -14.01
N GLY A 16 -16.96 -23.64 -13.78
CA GLY A 16 -15.76 -24.21 -13.17
C GLY A 16 -14.48 -23.80 -13.89
N TYR A 17 -14.44 -23.96 -15.22
CA TYR A 17 -13.30 -23.56 -16.04
C TYR A 17 -13.01 -22.06 -15.99
N GLY A 18 -14.04 -21.21 -16.07
CA GLY A 18 -13.85 -19.75 -15.93
C GLY A 18 -13.25 -19.36 -14.58
N SER A 19 -13.70 -20.02 -13.51
CA SER A 19 -13.18 -19.83 -12.15
C SER A 19 -11.71 -20.26 -12.04
N ILE A 20 -11.36 -21.42 -12.59
CA ILE A 20 -9.98 -21.94 -12.60
C ILE A 20 -9.05 -21.00 -13.37
N ALA A 21 -9.47 -20.50 -14.54
CA ALA A 21 -8.70 -19.56 -15.34
C ALA A 21 -8.45 -18.25 -14.57
N GLY A 22 -9.50 -17.67 -13.98
CA GLY A 22 -9.38 -16.45 -13.18
C GLY A 22 -8.51 -16.63 -11.93
N ALA A 23 -8.66 -17.74 -11.21
CA ALA A 23 -7.86 -18.05 -10.03
C ALA A 23 -6.39 -18.28 -10.38
N SER A 24 -6.09 -18.91 -11.52
CA SER A 24 -4.72 -19.10 -12.00
C SER A 24 -4.03 -17.75 -12.25
N LEU A 25 -4.72 -16.80 -12.89
CA LEU A 25 -4.22 -15.43 -13.05
C LEU A 25 -4.02 -14.73 -11.69
N SER A 26 -4.94 -14.94 -10.76
CA SER A 26 -4.85 -14.35 -9.42
C SER A 26 -3.69 -14.90 -8.58
N ILE A 27 -3.32 -16.18 -8.73
CA ILE A 27 -2.09 -16.73 -8.14
C ILE A 27 -0.87 -15.98 -8.66
N ILE A 28 -0.76 -15.81 -9.99
CA ILE A 28 0.35 -15.07 -10.62
C ILE A 28 0.42 -13.63 -10.09
N GLY A 29 -0.73 -12.94 -10.00
CA GLY A 29 -0.80 -11.59 -9.46
C GLY A 29 -0.40 -11.49 -7.98
N SER A 30 -0.88 -12.43 -7.16
CA SER A 30 -0.61 -12.44 -5.72
C SER A 30 0.87 -12.72 -5.43
N ILE A 31 1.46 -13.71 -6.10
CA ILE A 31 2.90 -14.01 -6.03
C ILE A 31 3.71 -12.82 -6.53
N GLY A 32 3.33 -12.24 -7.68
CA GLY A 32 3.98 -11.06 -8.25
C GLY A 32 3.99 -9.88 -7.28
N THR A 33 2.89 -9.63 -6.57
CA THR A 33 2.79 -8.56 -5.56
C THR A 33 3.76 -8.81 -4.40
N ILE A 34 3.80 -10.04 -3.87
CA ILE A 34 4.69 -10.41 -2.76
C ILE A 34 6.16 -10.26 -3.17
N ILE A 35 6.53 -10.74 -4.36
CA ILE A 35 7.90 -10.63 -4.89
C ILE A 35 8.29 -9.16 -5.06
N LEU A 36 7.44 -8.33 -5.69
CA LEU A 36 7.72 -6.91 -5.87
C LEU A 36 7.93 -6.17 -4.55
N ILE A 37 7.13 -6.46 -3.52
CA ILE A 37 7.28 -5.85 -2.21
C ILE A 37 8.59 -6.31 -1.55
N LYS A 38 8.94 -7.60 -1.62
CA LYS A 38 10.22 -8.12 -1.10
C LYS A 38 11.42 -7.47 -1.78
N ILE A 39 11.42 -7.37 -3.11
CA ILE A 39 12.48 -6.70 -3.89
C ILE A 39 12.60 -5.22 -3.47
N ARG A 40 11.47 -4.53 -3.32
CA ARG A 40 11.43 -3.13 -2.86
C ARG A 40 12.03 -2.98 -1.46
N ASN A 41 11.62 -3.82 -0.51
CA ASN A 41 12.13 -3.77 0.87
C ASN A 41 13.64 -4.02 0.90
N LYS A 42 14.13 -5.03 0.16
CA LYS A 42 15.58 -5.31 0.04
C LYS A 42 16.34 -4.12 -0.56
N LYS A 43 15.77 -3.43 -1.56
CA LYS A 43 16.38 -2.24 -2.14
C LYS A 43 16.44 -1.07 -1.15
N GLN A 44 15.40 -0.86 -0.36
CA GLN A 44 15.39 0.16 0.71
C GLN A 44 16.42 -0.15 1.79
N GLU A 45 16.53 -1.42 2.22
CA GLU A 45 17.56 -1.87 3.16
C GLU A 45 18.97 -1.61 2.62
N LYS A 46 19.24 -1.92 1.34
CA LYS A 46 20.53 -1.61 0.70
C LYS A 46 20.83 -0.11 0.67
N LYS A 47 19.86 0.75 0.34
CA LYS A 47 20.04 2.21 0.36
C LYS A 47 20.39 2.72 1.76
N LEU A 48 19.68 2.23 2.79
CA LEU A 48 19.96 2.58 4.19
C LEU A 48 21.35 2.11 4.63
N LEU A 49 21.78 0.92 4.21
CA LEU A 49 23.13 0.43 4.49
C LEU A 49 24.22 1.29 3.83
N ILE A 50 24.01 1.73 2.58
CA ILE A 50 24.94 2.63 1.88
C ILE A 50 25.02 3.98 2.61
N GLN A 51 23.90 4.56 3.01
CA GLN A 51 23.88 5.81 3.77
C GLN A 51 24.60 5.69 5.12
N ARG A 52 24.39 4.58 5.84
CA ARG A 52 25.13 4.30 7.09
C ARG A 52 26.63 4.16 6.86
N LYS A 53 27.05 3.49 5.79
CA LYS A 53 28.47 3.38 5.43
C LYS A 53 29.09 4.76 5.11
N GLN A 54 28.36 5.61 4.40
CA GLN A 54 28.81 6.98 4.10
C GLN A 54 28.93 7.85 5.36
N GLN A 55 28.00 7.71 6.31
CA GLN A 55 28.09 8.40 7.61
C GLN A 55 29.29 7.91 8.44
N LEU A 56 29.53 6.60 8.48
CA LEU A 56 30.68 6.03 9.16
C LEU A 56 32.01 6.48 8.52
N SER A 57 32.08 6.58 7.19
CA SER A 57 33.29 7.09 6.53
C SER A 57 33.57 8.55 6.85
N ILE A 58 32.53 9.40 6.96
CA ILE A 58 32.70 10.81 7.34
C ILE A 58 33.19 10.92 8.80
N ASN A 59 32.61 10.12 9.70
CA ASN A 59 33.01 10.14 11.10
C ASN A 59 34.46 9.66 11.31
N ASN A 60 34.91 8.64 10.57
CA ASN A 60 36.30 8.18 10.66
C ASN A 60 37.30 9.19 10.08
N LEU A 61 36.92 9.94 9.03
CA LEU A 61 37.83 10.93 8.41
C LEU A 61 38.08 12.13 9.33
N ASN A 62 37.12 12.51 10.17
CA ASN A 62 37.27 13.60 11.14
C ASN A 62 38.10 13.23 12.38
N ILE A 63 38.27 11.94 12.70
CA ILE A 63 39.07 11.52 13.87
C ILE A 63 40.58 11.58 13.55
N ASN A 64 40.98 11.30 12.31
CA ASN A 64 42.40 11.23 11.96
C ASN A 64 43.04 12.59 11.58
N SER A 65 42.25 13.64 11.34
CA SER A 65 42.80 14.99 11.11
C SER A 65 43.08 15.77 12.39
N GLY A 66 42.67 15.28 13.56
CA GLY A 66 42.83 15.95 14.85
C GLY A 66 44.11 15.63 15.63
N SER A 67 44.97 14.73 15.15
CA SER A 67 46.18 14.28 15.87
C SER A 67 47.51 14.79 15.28
N SER A 68 47.50 15.94 14.60
CA SER A 68 48.71 16.71 14.36
C SER A 68 48.81 17.84 15.40
N SER A 69 49.37 17.47 16.56
CA SER A 69 50.31 18.26 17.36
C SER A 69 50.31 19.79 17.15
N ASN A 70 49.28 20.49 17.61
CA ASN A 70 49.50 21.83 18.13
C ASN A 70 49.83 21.68 19.61
N ILE A 71 51.13 21.58 19.89
CA ILE A 71 51.71 21.97 21.17
C ILE A 71 51.29 23.44 21.34
N ILE A 72 50.16 23.68 22.01
CA ILE A 72 49.78 25.03 22.42
C ILE A 72 50.67 25.35 23.62
N THR A 73 51.82 25.91 23.30
CA THR A 73 52.61 26.71 24.22
C THR A 73 51.69 27.81 24.73
N ILE A 74 51.31 27.72 26.00
CA ILE A 74 50.56 28.75 26.72
C ILE A 74 51.52 29.92 26.90
N SER A 75 51.65 30.78 25.89
CA SER A 75 52.25 32.11 26.08
C SER A 75 51.13 33.08 26.38
N ASN A 76 50.94 33.31 27.67
CA ASN A 76 50.26 34.46 28.23
C ASN A 76 50.83 35.74 27.61
N SER A 77 50.04 36.45 26.82
CA SER A 77 50.29 37.87 26.54
C SER A 77 48.96 38.62 26.61
N THR A 78 48.69 39.01 27.83
CA THR A 78 47.97 40.21 28.25
C THR A 78 48.11 41.42 27.31
N THR A 79 46.98 42.11 27.13
CA THR A 79 46.84 43.58 27.14
C THR A 79 47.54 44.44 26.08
N SER A 80 46.74 45.09 25.23
CA SER A 80 46.67 46.56 25.01
C SER A 80 45.84 46.82 23.75
N LEU A 81 44.61 47.37 23.76
CA LEU A 81 44.23 48.78 23.99
C LEU A 81 45.11 49.78 23.22
N SER A 82 44.62 50.26 22.07
CA SER A 82 44.90 51.57 21.43
C SER A 82 44.29 51.53 20.02
N SER A 83 43.11 52.12 19.78
CA SER A 83 42.81 53.53 19.48
C SER A 83 43.24 53.99 18.07
N ASN A 84 42.21 54.36 17.31
CA ASN A 84 42.16 55.41 16.28
C ASN A 84 43.10 55.30 15.08
N ASN A 85 42.51 55.01 13.91
CA ASN A 85 42.64 55.95 12.79
C ASN A 85 41.51 55.81 11.78
N LEU A 86 40.82 56.93 11.56
CA LEU A 86 40.06 57.21 10.36
C LEU A 86 41.01 57.11 9.16
N ASN A 87 40.62 56.38 8.12
CA ASN A 87 40.72 56.91 6.77
C ASN A 87 39.71 56.25 5.83
N ILE A 88 39.14 57.15 5.04
CA ILE A 88 38.06 57.05 4.06
C ILE A 88 38.51 56.23 2.82
N GLN A 89 37.51 55.69 2.08
CA GLN A 89 37.53 55.11 0.71
C GLN A 89 37.79 53.59 0.52
N PRO A 90 37.22 52.96 -0.55
CA PRO A 90 35.81 52.80 -0.93
C PRO A 90 35.42 51.27 -0.98
N PRO A 91 34.21 50.85 -1.40
CA PRO A 91 33.61 49.59 -0.95
C PRO A 91 34.17 48.37 -1.70
N SER A 92 35.14 47.69 -1.08
CA SER A 92 35.46 46.31 -1.42
C SER A 92 34.45 45.38 -0.75
N PHE A 93 33.81 44.54 -1.56
CA PHE A 93 32.92 43.45 -1.20
C PHE A 93 33.28 42.76 0.12
N PRO A 94 32.27 42.36 0.94
CA PRO A 94 32.52 41.71 2.23
C PRO A 94 33.26 40.39 2.01
N SER A 95 34.57 40.41 2.28
CA SER A 95 35.32 39.22 2.58
C SER A 95 34.75 38.68 3.89
N TYR A 96 33.97 37.62 3.77
CA TYR A 96 33.51 36.84 4.90
C TYR A 96 34.73 36.37 5.69
N SER A 97 35.01 37.02 6.81
CA SER A 97 35.89 36.50 7.83
C SER A 97 35.22 35.24 8.41
N PRO A 98 35.90 34.08 8.41
CA PRO A 98 35.35 32.87 8.99
C PRO A 98 35.35 33.04 10.51
N LEU A 99 34.19 33.39 11.06
CA LEU A 99 33.97 33.41 12.50
C LEU A 99 34.19 31.97 13.02
N PRO A 100 35.09 31.77 14.01
CA PRO A 100 35.52 30.46 14.44
C PRO A 100 34.31 29.72 15.01
N THR A 101 33.87 28.70 14.29
CA THR A 101 32.86 27.77 14.76
C THR A 101 33.51 27.01 15.89
N SER A 102 33.20 27.39 17.13
CA SER A 102 33.52 26.58 18.30
C SER A 102 32.78 25.26 18.13
N ILE A 103 33.52 24.27 17.66
CA ILE A 103 33.10 22.88 17.54
C ILE A 103 32.94 22.39 18.97
N SER A 104 31.79 22.67 19.59
CA SER A 104 31.33 21.88 20.73
C SER A 104 31.00 20.51 20.17
N LEU A 105 32.01 19.63 20.16
CA LEU A 105 31.85 18.19 20.04
C LEU A 105 31.07 17.71 21.27
N SER A 106 29.77 18.00 21.30
CA SER A 106 28.81 17.26 22.14
C SER A 106 28.76 15.86 21.54
N ASN A 107 29.71 15.05 22.02
CA ASN A 107 29.91 13.65 21.70
C ASN A 107 28.79 12.82 22.34
N ASN A 108 27.53 13.18 22.08
CA ASN A 108 26.39 12.34 22.41
C ASN A 108 26.32 11.21 21.38
N ASN A 109 27.21 10.25 21.56
CA ASN A 109 27.15 8.88 21.04
C ASN A 109 25.94 8.14 21.63
N ASN A 110 24.77 8.77 21.63
CA ASN A 110 23.52 8.06 21.79
C ASN A 110 23.37 7.21 20.55
N ASN A 111 23.74 5.94 20.73
CA ASN A 111 23.41 4.77 19.95
C ASN A 111 21.90 4.72 19.69
N ASN A 112 21.42 5.64 18.85
CA ASN A 112 20.12 5.56 18.23
C ASN A 112 20.22 4.35 17.31
N LYS A 113 19.88 3.18 17.88
CA LYS A 113 19.40 2.02 17.13
C LYS A 113 18.25 2.55 16.28
N ASN A 114 18.61 3.03 15.09
CA ASN A 114 17.70 3.44 14.05
C ASN A 114 16.95 2.18 13.63
N ASN A 115 15.91 1.86 14.40
CA ASN A 115 14.99 0.78 14.15
C ASN A 115 14.50 1.01 12.73
N ASN A 116 14.93 0.14 11.82
CA ASN A 116 14.53 0.16 10.43
C ASN A 116 12.99 0.14 10.43
N GLN A 117 12.36 1.30 10.28
CA GLN A 117 10.91 1.42 10.15
C GLN A 117 10.54 0.87 8.78
N LYS A 118 10.54 -0.47 8.63
CA LYS A 118 9.90 -1.13 7.51
C LYS A 118 8.52 -0.51 7.36
N THR A 119 8.22 -0.02 6.16
CA THR A 119 6.97 0.71 5.93
C THR A 119 5.80 -0.19 6.29
N LYS A 120 5.12 0.14 7.39
CA LYS A 120 4.10 -0.71 8.04
C LYS A 120 3.01 -1.14 7.03
N VAL A 121 2.67 -0.29 6.06
CA VAL A 121 1.69 -0.58 5.00
C VAL A 121 2.09 -1.76 4.11
N SER A 122 3.39 -1.96 3.84
CA SER A 122 3.85 -3.09 3.01
C SER A 122 3.45 -4.44 3.58
N HIS A 123 3.38 -4.54 4.91
CA HIS A 123 2.96 -5.74 5.62
C HIS A 123 1.48 -6.07 5.42
N PHE A 124 0.61 -5.06 5.53
CA PHE A 124 -0.82 -5.22 5.26
C PHE A 124 -1.08 -5.68 3.81
N ILE A 125 -0.34 -5.12 2.84
CA ILE A 125 -0.47 -5.52 1.43
C ILE A 125 0.03 -6.96 1.21
N ILE A 126 1.09 -7.38 1.90
CA ILE A 126 1.54 -8.77 1.86
C ILE A 126 0.45 -9.69 2.39
N ASN A 127 -0.17 -9.39 3.54
CA ASN A 127 -1.25 -10.22 4.09
C ASN A 127 -2.48 -10.26 3.18
N LEU A 128 -2.85 -9.12 2.58
CA LEU A 128 -3.89 -9.06 1.55
C LEU A 128 -3.56 -9.99 0.36
N SER A 129 -2.30 -10.01 -0.08
CA SER A 129 -1.84 -10.87 -1.17
C SER A 129 -1.84 -12.35 -0.77
N ILE A 130 -1.55 -12.67 0.51
CA ILE A 130 -1.63 -14.03 1.05
C ILE A 130 -3.08 -14.50 1.09
N ALA A 131 -4.02 -13.66 1.55
CA ALA A 131 -5.45 -13.99 1.55
C ALA A 131 -5.98 -14.26 0.13
N ASN A 132 -5.60 -13.43 -0.85
CA ASN A 132 -5.90 -13.67 -2.26
C ASN A 132 -5.29 -14.96 -2.81
N LEU A 133 -4.03 -15.24 -2.44
CA LEU A 133 -3.33 -16.46 -2.85
C LEU A 133 -4.05 -17.69 -2.31
N LEU A 134 -4.44 -17.68 -1.03
CA LEU A 134 -5.21 -18.75 -0.39
C LEU A 134 -6.56 -18.94 -1.09
N ALA A 135 -7.32 -17.86 -1.31
CA ALA A 135 -8.61 -17.92 -1.99
C ALA A 135 -8.49 -18.57 -3.38
N SER A 136 -7.45 -18.21 -4.13
CA SER A 136 -7.21 -18.74 -5.48
C SER A 136 -6.79 -20.22 -5.46
N ILE A 137 -5.89 -20.61 -4.55
CA ILE A 137 -5.45 -22.01 -4.39
C ILE A 137 -6.64 -22.90 -3.99
N PHE A 138 -7.41 -22.48 -2.99
CA PHE A 138 -8.57 -23.24 -2.55
C PHE A 138 -9.63 -23.32 -3.64
N MET A 139 -9.89 -22.24 -4.37
CA MET A 139 -10.84 -22.28 -5.47
C MET A 139 -10.40 -23.24 -6.58
N ILE A 140 -9.14 -23.20 -7.01
CA ILE A 140 -8.64 -24.15 -8.02
C ILE A 140 -8.78 -25.58 -7.51
N THR A 141 -8.34 -25.85 -6.27
CA THR A 141 -8.39 -27.19 -5.67
C THR A 141 -9.82 -27.71 -5.65
N ILE A 142 -10.75 -26.91 -5.15
CA ILE A 142 -12.17 -27.28 -5.02
C ILE A 142 -12.85 -27.44 -6.39
N LYS A 143 -12.57 -26.57 -7.36
CA LYS A 143 -13.15 -26.69 -8.70
C LYS A 143 -12.56 -27.86 -9.49
N LEU A 144 -11.26 -28.15 -9.34
CA LEU A 144 -10.65 -29.36 -9.92
C LEU A 144 -11.22 -30.63 -9.29
N MET A 145 -11.41 -30.66 -7.97
CA MET A 145 -12.03 -31.81 -7.30
C MET A 145 -13.48 -32.01 -7.75
N MET A 146 -14.24 -30.94 -7.92
CA MET A 146 -15.61 -31.00 -8.46
C MET A 146 -15.64 -31.56 -9.89
N ILE A 147 -14.71 -31.15 -10.76
CA ILE A 147 -14.65 -31.61 -12.16
C ILE A 147 -14.21 -33.08 -12.27
N HIS A 148 -13.17 -33.48 -11.54
CA HIS A 148 -12.59 -34.82 -11.67
C HIS A 148 -13.24 -35.90 -10.79
N PHE A 149 -13.81 -35.50 -9.64
CA PHE A 149 -14.28 -36.43 -8.62
C PHE A 149 -15.72 -36.16 -8.21
N ASN A 150 -16.59 -35.74 -9.15
CA ASN A 150 -17.97 -35.33 -8.88
C ASN A 150 -18.69 -36.28 -7.91
N ASP A 151 -18.68 -37.59 -8.20
CA ASP A 151 -19.36 -38.60 -7.38
C ASP A 151 -18.79 -38.74 -5.97
N LYS A 152 -17.48 -38.58 -5.78
CA LYS A 152 -16.81 -38.70 -4.47
C LYS A 152 -16.82 -37.39 -3.68
N PHE A 153 -16.89 -36.27 -4.38
CA PHE A 153 -16.81 -34.93 -3.81
C PHE A 153 -18.08 -34.57 -3.04
N ILE A 154 -19.22 -35.13 -3.44
CA ILE A 154 -20.53 -34.88 -2.80
C ILE A 154 -20.95 -36.03 -1.88
N LYS A 155 -20.42 -37.25 -2.04
CA LYS A 155 -20.75 -38.39 -1.18
C LYS A 155 -20.48 -38.05 0.29
N VAL A 156 -21.57 -38.02 1.06
CA VAL A 156 -21.53 -38.11 2.52
C VAL A 156 -20.90 -39.44 2.86
N LEU A 157 -19.90 -39.45 3.75
CA LEU A 157 -19.37 -40.72 4.25
C LEU A 157 -20.55 -41.44 4.91
N PRO A 158 -20.94 -42.65 4.47
CA PRO A 158 -22.10 -43.32 5.01
C PRO A 158 -21.92 -43.45 6.52
N SER A 159 -22.79 -42.78 7.28
CA SER A 159 -22.81 -42.87 8.73
C SER A 159 -23.10 -44.33 9.07
N THR A 160 -22.09 -45.05 9.55
CA THR A 160 -22.28 -46.40 10.09
C THR A 160 -23.11 -46.29 11.36
N ALA A 161 -24.44 -46.33 11.20
CA ALA A 161 -25.55 -46.49 12.17
C ALA A 161 -25.56 -45.69 13.49
N ASN A 162 -24.49 -45.01 13.87
CA ASN A 162 -24.40 -44.19 15.07
C ASN A 162 -24.29 -42.74 14.62
N HIS A 163 -25.37 -41.97 14.85
CA HIS A 163 -25.65 -40.57 14.52
C HIS A 163 -24.61 -39.52 14.96
N SER A 164 -23.31 -39.78 14.79
CA SER A 164 -22.27 -38.79 15.10
C SER A 164 -22.31 -37.66 14.07
N PHE A 165 -22.37 -36.43 14.57
CA PHE A 165 -22.37 -35.16 13.81
C PHE A 165 -21.27 -35.08 12.74
N ASN A 166 -20.19 -35.86 12.90
CA ASN A 166 -19.07 -35.95 11.98
C ASN A 166 -19.45 -36.52 10.60
N ALA A 167 -20.55 -37.27 10.48
CA ALA A 167 -20.95 -37.83 9.20
C ALA A 167 -21.48 -36.78 8.21
N LEU A 168 -21.85 -35.56 8.63
CA LEU A 168 -22.57 -34.60 7.77
C LEU A 168 -21.71 -33.67 6.92
N ILE A 169 -20.38 -33.67 7.10
CA ILE A 169 -19.51 -32.67 6.45
C ILE A 169 -18.92 -33.24 5.16
N SER A 170 -19.46 -32.82 4.01
CA SER A 170 -18.88 -33.15 2.70
C SER A 170 -17.63 -32.30 2.40
N VAL A 171 -16.74 -32.81 1.53
CA VAL A 171 -15.57 -32.05 1.05
C VAL A 171 -16.00 -30.76 0.35
N CYS A 172 -17.14 -30.78 -0.34
CA CYS A 172 -17.70 -29.59 -0.97
C CYS A 172 -18.07 -28.50 0.03
N THR A 173 -18.74 -28.88 1.11
CA THR A 173 -19.13 -28.01 2.22
C THR A 173 -17.91 -27.34 2.86
N ILE A 174 -16.87 -28.12 3.17
CA ILE A 174 -15.59 -27.58 3.68
C ILE A 174 -14.97 -26.63 2.66
N GLY A 175 -14.93 -27.04 1.39
CA GLY A 175 -14.37 -26.26 0.30
C GLY A 175 -15.00 -24.88 0.18
N ASN A 176 -16.32 -24.79 0.21
CA ASN A 176 -17.02 -23.51 0.14
C ASN A 176 -16.75 -22.64 1.36
N GLY A 177 -16.69 -23.22 2.56
CA GLY A 177 -16.35 -22.48 3.78
C GLY A 177 -14.93 -21.91 3.76
N VAL A 178 -13.95 -22.68 3.28
CA VAL A 178 -12.55 -22.26 3.17
C VAL A 178 -12.35 -21.19 2.10
N ILE A 179 -13.06 -21.29 0.97
CA ILE A 179 -13.11 -20.24 -0.07
C ILE A 179 -13.73 -18.97 0.52
N GLY A 180 -14.87 -19.10 1.22
CA GLY A 180 -15.56 -18.01 1.90
C GLY A 180 -14.65 -17.29 2.90
N PHE A 181 -14.00 -18.04 3.79
CA PHE A 181 -12.99 -17.54 4.73
C PHE A 181 -11.92 -16.68 4.03
N SER A 182 -11.35 -17.21 2.95
CA SER A 182 -10.23 -16.55 2.27
C SER A 182 -10.65 -15.24 1.60
N PHE A 183 -11.81 -15.23 0.94
CA PHE A 183 -12.35 -14.01 0.34
C PHE A 183 -12.79 -12.98 1.38
N ILE A 184 -13.46 -13.42 2.45
CA ILE A 184 -13.83 -12.52 3.55
C ILE A 184 -12.58 -11.90 4.17
N SER A 185 -11.51 -12.69 4.39
CA SER A 185 -10.23 -12.17 4.88
C SER A 185 -9.65 -11.09 3.95
N THR A 186 -9.72 -11.28 2.63
CA THR A 186 -9.31 -10.25 1.66
C THR A 186 -10.08 -8.93 1.82
N PHE A 187 -11.39 -8.98 2.08
CA PHE A 187 -12.18 -7.77 2.32
C PHE A 187 -11.74 -7.05 3.60
N PHE A 188 -11.60 -7.79 4.70
CA PHE A 188 -11.16 -7.23 5.97
C PHE A 188 -9.74 -6.65 5.88
N TRP A 189 -8.81 -7.31 5.16
CA TRP A 189 -7.48 -6.74 4.93
C TRP A 189 -7.52 -5.46 4.10
N THR A 190 -8.43 -5.36 3.12
CA THR A 190 -8.58 -4.11 2.35
C THR A 190 -9.17 -2.99 3.20
N LEU A 191 -10.15 -3.29 4.05
CA LEU A 191 -10.68 -2.36 5.03
C LEU A 191 -9.61 -1.91 6.02
N ALA A 192 -8.81 -2.84 6.55
CA ALA A 192 -7.71 -2.54 7.46
C ALA A 192 -6.65 -1.64 6.80
N ILE A 193 -6.33 -1.83 5.53
CA ILE A 193 -5.43 -0.93 4.78
C ILE A 193 -6.01 0.48 4.72
N SER A 194 -7.30 0.61 4.39
CA SER A 194 -7.98 1.91 4.29
C SER A 194 -8.01 2.64 5.64
N MET A 195 -8.43 1.95 6.71
CA MET A 195 -8.43 2.46 8.08
C MET A 195 -7.03 2.85 8.56
N TYR A 196 -6.03 2.00 8.31
CA TYR A 196 -4.65 2.27 8.70
C TYR A 196 -4.10 3.52 8.01
N ILE A 197 -4.35 3.67 6.70
CA ILE A 197 -3.93 4.86 5.94
C ILE A 197 -4.62 6.12 6.50
N TYR A 198 -5.93 6.05 6.78
CA TYR A 198 -6.67 7.15 7.39
C TYR A 198 -6.07 7.56 8.75
N GLN A 199 -5.78 6.59 9.63
CA GLN A 199 -5.19 6.86 10.94
C GLN A 199 -3.79 7.49 10.85
N GLN A 200 -2.96 7.04 9.90
CA GLN A 200 -1.66 7.67 9.66
C GLN A 200 -1.80 9.14 9.29
N PHE A 201 -2.79 9.47 8.46
CA PHE A 201 -3.06 10.87 8.11
C PHE A 201 -3.59 11.67 9.29
N LEU A 202 -4.47 11.09 10.12
CA LEU A 202 -4.92 11.75 11.35
C LEU A 202 -3.77 12.08 12.29
N SER A 203 -2.83 11.16 12.45
CA SER A 203 -1.66 11.33 13.32
C SER A 203 -0.69 12.38 12.79
N SER A 204 -0.53 12.47 11.46
CA SER A 204 0.36 13.45 10.83
C SER A 204 -0.11 14.91 10.99
N SER A 205 -1.44 15.14 11.04
CA SER A 205 -1.98 16.49 11.25
C SER A 205 -1.69 17.04 12.66
N THR A 206 -1.69 16.18 13.68
CA THR A 206 -1.46 16.60 15.08
C THR A 206 -0.02 17.04 15.32
N ILE A 207 0.96 16.40 14.68
CA ILE A 207 2.39 16.71 14.87
C ILE A 207 2.71 18.13 14.35
N ASN A 208 2.13 18.53 13.23
CA ASN A 208 2.39 19.87 12.66
C ASN A 208 1.80 20.99 13.53
N SER A 209 0.66 20.77 14.17
CA SER A 209 0.04 21.78 15.05
C SER A 209 0.86 22.05 16.31
N ASN A 210 1.43 21.00 16.93
CA ASN A 210 2.24 21.15 18.14
C ASN A 210 3.57 21.88 17.89
N ASN A 211 4.18 21.71 16.71
CA ASN A 211 5.43 22.41 16.38
C ASN A 211 5.23 23.92 16.19
N ASN A 212 4.10 24.34 15.63
CA ASN A 212 3.80 25.77 15.46
C ASN A 212 3.56 26.46 16.81
N ASN A 213 2.84 25.82 17.74
CA ASN A 213 2.58 26.38 19.06
C ASN A 213 3.86 26.51 19.92
N ASN A 214 4.80 25.56 19.79
CA ASN A 214 6.07 25.62 20.53
C ASN A 214 6.99 26.75 20.03
N ASN A 215 6.96 27.07 18.74
CA ASN A 215 7.76 28.18 18.20
C ASN A 215 7.24 29.55 18.66
N ILE A 216 5.92 29.74 18.75
CA ILE A 216 5.33 31.01 19.21
C ILE A 216 5.68 31.26 20.68
N ASN A 217 5.63 30.23 21.54
CA ASN A 217 5.95 30.38 22.96
C ASN A 217 7.45 30.64 23.23
N ASN A 218 8.35 30.16 22.37
CA ASN A 218 9.78 30.44 22.53
C ASN A 218 10.14 31.88 22.14
N ILE A 219 9.42 32.51 21.20
CA ILE A 219 9.67 33.90 20.81
C ILE A 219 9.31 34.86 21.95
N ASN A 220 8.28 34.56 22.74
CA ASN A 220 7.84 35.44 23.83
C ASN A 220 8.67 35.30 25.14
N ASN A 221 9.41 34.20 25.34
CA ASN A 221 10.11 33.93 26.61
C ASN A 221 11.61 34.28 26.61
N ASN A 222 12.15 34.85 25.52
CA ASN A 222 13.56 35.25 25.46
C ASN A 222 13.90 36.53 26.27
N ASN A 223 12.99 37.02 27.12
CA ASN A 223 13.22 38.21 27.94
C ASN A 223 13.44 37.95 29.45
N ASN A 224 13.64 36.72 29.93
CA ASN A 224 13.97 36.49 31.35
C ASN A 224 15.07 35.44 31.58
N ASN A 225 16.15 35.86 32.24
CA ASN A 225 17.43 35.17 32.46
C ASN A 225 17.42 33.93 33.39
N ASN A 226 16.42 33.04 33.32
CA ASN A 226 16.38 31.80 34.11
C ASN A 226 16.22 30.51 33.24
N ILE A 227 16.95 30.46 32.12
CA ILE A 227 16.76 29.46 31.05
C ILE A 227 17.39 28.08 31.34
N ASN A 228 18.35 27.96 32.27
CA ASN A 228 19.14 26.74 32.38
C ASN A 228 18.41 25.52 32.99
N ASN A 229 17.38 25.71 33.85
CA ASN A 229 16.68 24.57 34.46
C ASN A 229 15.45 24.06 33.68
N ILE A 230 14.92 24.83 32.72
CA ILE A 230 13.69 24.44 31.99
C ILE A 230 13.98 23.42 30.87
N ASN A 231 15.20 23.38 30.35
CA ASN A 231 15.54 22.53 29.20
C ASN A 231 15.56 21.02 29.54
N ASN A 232 15.87 20.63 30.78
CA ASN A 232 15.86 19.22 31.18
C ASN A 232 14.44 18.65 31.36
N SER A 233 13.48 19.46 31.83
CA SER A 233 12.09 19.01 32.01
C SER A 233 11.35 18.80 30.69
N LYS A 234 11.57 19.66 29.68
CA LYS A 234 10.92 19.54 28.36
C LYS A 234 11.35 18.27 27.60
N ASN A 235 12.60 17.81 27.75
CA ASN A 235 13.07 16.61 27.06
C ASN A 235 12.43 15.31 27.59
N ASN A 236 12.15 15.22 28.90
CA ASN A 236 11.56 14.03 29.49
C ASN A 236 10.09 13.81 29.04
N ASN A 237 9.33 14.89 28.87
CA ASN A 237 7.93 14.80 28.41
C ASN A 237 7.82 14.34 26.94
N SER A 238 8.78 14.74 26.09
CA SER A 238 8.81 14.32 24.68
C SER A 238 9.05 12.81 24.52
N ILE A 239 9.96 12.25 25.33
CA ILE A 239 10.32 10.82 25.30
C ILE A 239 9.12 9.95 25.74
N ASN A 240 8.39 10.36 26.77
CA ASN A 240 7.22 9.62 27.26
C ASN A 240 6.10 9.54 26.22
N ASN A 241 5.85 10.64 25.48
CA ASN A 241 4.86 10.66 24.40
C ASN A 241 5.24 9.73 23.24
N PHE A 242 6.52 9.64 22.89
CA PHE A 242 7.00 8.75 21.83
C PHE A 242 6.79 7.28 22.19
N ASN A 243 7.08 6.88 23.43
CA ASN A 243 6.91 5.49 23.89
C ASN A 243 5.43 5.06 23.88
N ASN A 244 4.52 5.94 24.29
CA ASN A 244 3.08 5.67 24.26
C ASN A 244 2.55 5.48 22.83
N SER A 245 3.05 6.27 21.87
CA SER A 245 2.68 6.13 20.46
C SER A 245 3.10 4.77 19.87
N ASN A 246 4.26 4.23 20.29
CA ASN A 246 4.74 2.93 19.83
C ASN A 246 3.93 1.76 20.42
N LYS A 247 3.49 1.86 21.67
CA LYS A 247 2.64 0.85 22.33
C LYS A 247 1.25 0.78 21.67
N SER A 248 0.60 1.93 21.47
CA SER A 248 -0.71 2.02 20.79
C SER A 248 -0.67 1.39 19.39
N ASN A 249 0.39 1.67 18.63
CA ASN A 249 0.61 1.09 17.30
C ASN A 249 0.75 -0.45 17.29
N LYS A 250 1.27 -1.07 18.37
CA LYS A 250 1.37 -2.53 18.46
C LYS A 250 0.00 -3.18 18.73
N ILE A 251 -0.77 -2.59 19.63
CA ILE A 251 -2.12 -3.05 19.99
C ILE A 251 -3.04 -3.03 18.77
N ILE A 252 -3.04 -1.91 18.02
CA ILE A 252 -3.86 -1.76 16.82
C ILE A 252 -3.51 -2.81 15.75
N LYS A 253 -2.23 -3.16 15.59
CA LYS A 253 -1.83 -4.23 14.67
C LYS A 253 -2.37 -5.59 15.10
N MET A 254 -2.23 -5.94 16.39
CA MET A 254 -2.75 -7.19 16.91
C MET A 254 -4.27 -7.28 16.70
N LEU A 255 -4.98 -6.18 16.91
CA LEU A 255 -6.42 -6.08 16.65
C LEU A 255 -6.76 -6.29 15.17
N PHE A 256 -6.01 -5.68 14.24
CA PHE A 256 -6.21 -5.94 12.81
C PHE A 256 -5.96 -7.41 12.45
N TYR A 257 -4.94 -8.05 13.03
CA TYR A 257 -4.68 -9.47 12.80
C TYR A 257 -5.82 -10.36 13.29
N PHE A 258 -6.32 -10.08 14.48
CA PHE A 258 -7.46 -10.80 15.04
C PHE A 258 -8.70 -10.62 14.15
N VAL A 259 -9.07 -9.39 13.84
CA VAL A 259 -10.25 -9.06 13.02
C VAL A 259 -10.14 -9.63 11.60
N CYS A 260 -8.98 -9.55 10.94
CA CYS A 260 -8.83 -9.95 9.53
C CYS A 260 -8.61 -11.46 9.33
N TRP A 261 -8.46 -12.25 10.39
CA TRP A 261 -8.29 -13.71 10.29
C TRP A 261 -9.31 -14.48 11.11
N VAL A 262 -9.54 -14.11 12.38
CA VAL A 262 -10.43 -14.85 13.29
C VAL A 262 -11.89 -14.65 12.90
N ILE A 263 -12.33 -13.42 12.59
CA ILE A 263 -13.72 -13.17 12.17
C ILE A 263 -14.04 -13.89 10.84
N PRO A 264 -13.22 -13.77 9.77
CA PRO A 264 -13.41 -14.56 8.57
C PRO A 264 -13.43 -16.07 8.81
N PHE A 265 -12.62 -16.56 9.77
CA PHE A 265 -12.59 -17.99 10.09
C PHE A 265 -13.93 -18.44 10.68
N VAL A 266 -14.45 -17.70 11.66
CA VAL A 266 -15.77 -17.96 12.25
C VAL A 266 -16.87 -17.92 11.19
N LEU A 267 -16.88 -16.90 10.33
CA LEU A 267 -17.86 -16.79 9.23
C LEU A 267 -17.72 -17.94 8.22
N GLY A 268 -16.49 -18.35 7.89
CA GLY A 268 -16.21 -19.52 7.07
C GLY A 268 -16.76 -20.81 7.71
N SER A 269 -16.57 -21.00 9.02
CA SER A 269 -17.14 -22.13 9.75
C SER A 269 -18.67 -22.13 9.74
N ILE A 270 -19.32 -20.97 9.85
CA ILE A 270 -20.79 -20.86 9.73
C ILE A 270 -21.25 -21.26 8.32
N LEU A 271 -20.51 -20.90 7.27
CA LEU A 271 -20.80 -21.34 5.90
C LEU A 271 -20.68 -22.86 5.74
N VAL A 272 -19.69 -23.50 6.40
CA VAL A 272 -19.58 -24.96 6.46
C VAL A 272 -20.83 -25.54 7.14
N SER A 273 -21.19 -25.06 8.32
CA SER A 273 -22.34 -25.58 9.08
C SER A 273 -23.69 -25.35 8.38
N GLY A 274 -23.79 -24.31 7.56
CA GLY A 274 -25.02 -23.95 6.84
C GLY A 274 -25.19 -24.58 5.47
N SER A 275 -24.20 -25.34 5.01
CA SER A 275 -24.30 -26.05 3.74
C SER A 275 -25.23 -27.24 3.90
N ARG A 276 -26.21 -27.37 2.99
CA ARG A 276 -27.07 -28.55 2.91
C ARG A 276 -26.76 -29.30 1.63
N LEU A 277 -26.80 -30.61 1.72
CA LEU A 277 -26.75 -31.44 0.52
C LEU A 277 -28.15 -31.48 -0.06
N ILE A 278 -28.26 -31.06 -1.31
CA ILE A 278 -29.51 -31.08 -2.04
C ILE A 278 -29.50 -32.37 -2.87
N GLU A 279 -30.21 -33.38 -2.38
CA GLU A 279 -30.69 -34.50 -3.20
C GLU A 279 -31.97 -34.02 -3.91
N LEU A 280 -31.83 -33.41 -5.10
CA LEU A 280 -32.95 -33.34 -6.03
C LEU A 280 -32.79 -34.51 -6.99
N ASN A 281 -33.92 -35.16 -7.33
CA ASN A 281 -34.13 -36.36 -8.17
C ASN A 281 -33.50 -36.37 -9.59
N SER A 282 -32.37 -35.70 -9.79
CA SER A 282 -31.57 -35.60 -11.01
C SER A 282 -30.18 -36.17 -10.73
N ASP A 283 -29.60 -36.85 -11.72
CA ASP A 283 -28.51 -37.83 -11.64
C ASP A 283 -27.27 -37.54 -10.78
N LEU A 284 -27.03 -36.30 -10.32
CA LEU A 284 -25.86 -35.93 -9.53
C LEU A 284 -26.22 -34.98 -8.37
N PRO A 285 -25.97 -35.37 -7.10
CA PRO A 285 -26.21 -34.49 -5.96
C PRO A 285 -25.27 -33.27 -6.03
N TRP A 286 -25.61 -32.17 -5.36
CA TRP A 286 -24.71 -31.02 -5.26
C TRP A 286 -24.84 -30.36 -3.89
N CYS A 287 -23.76 -29.73 -3.45
CA CYS A 287 -23.79 -28.93 -2.23
C CYS A 287 -24.25 -27.52 -2.58
N SER A 288 -25.35 -27.11 -1.95
CA SER A 288 -25.80 -25.72 -1.98
C SER A 288 -25.72 -25.14 -0.57
N ILE A 289 -25.37 -23.87 -0.47
CA ILE A 289 -25.45 -23.15 0.80
C ILE A 289 -26.84 -22.54 0.88
N ASP A 290 -27.48 -22.63 2.04
CA ASP A 290 -28.73 -21.91 2.28
C ASP A 290 -28.51 -20.42 1.98
N SER A 291 -29.37 -19.85 1.13
CA SER A 291 -29.24 -18.47 0.65
C SER A 291 -29.26 -17.46 1.81
N ASN A 292 -29.97 -17.75 2.90
CA ASN A 292 -29.98 -16.90 4.09
C ASN A 292 -28.64 -16.94 4.82
N ILE A 293 -28.02 -18.12 4.92
CA ILE A 293 -26.72 -18.28 5.56
C ILE A 293 -25.63 -17.62 4.71
N GLN A 294 -25.72 -17.75 3.39
CA GLN A 294 -24.83 -17.07 2.46
C GLN A 294 -24.99 -15.54 2.53
N LEU A 295 -26.23 -15.03 2.64
CA LEU A 295 -26.50 -13.61 2.84
C LEU A 295 -25.80 -13.10 4.11
N ILE A 296 -26.05 -13.74 5.26
CA ILE A 296 -25.56 -13.27 6.57
C ILE A 296 -24.05 -13.46 6.72
N SER A 297 -23.52 -14.61 6.29
CA SER A 297 -22.14 -15.00 6.61
C SER A 297 -21.13 -14.53 5.55
N PHE A 298 -21.58 -14.27 4.32
CA PHE A 298 -20.69 -13.91 3.21
C PHE A 298 -21.03 -12.53 2.64
N TYR A 299 -22.23 -12.33 2.07
CA TYR A 299 -22.55 -11.11 1.33
C TYR A 299 -22.76 -9.89 2.22
N PHE A 300 -23.32 -10.05 3.42
CA PHE A 300 -23.52 -8.94 4.36
C PHE A 300 -22.19 -8.37 4.88
N PRO A 301 -21.22 -9.18 5.37
CA PRO A 301 -19.87 -8.71 5.68
C PRO A 301 -19.18 -8.04 4.48
N LEU A 302 -19.37 -8.58 3.27
CA LEU A 302 -18.82 -8.01 2.04
C LEU A 302 -19.40 -6.62 1.76
N ILE A 303 -20.72 -6.43 1.85
CA ILE A 303 -21.39 -5.14 1.67
C ILE A 303 -20.92 -4.12 2.70
N ILE A 304 -20.84 -4.52 3.98
CA ILE A 304 -20.31 -3.64 5.04
C ILE A 304 -18.87 -3.23 4.73
N CYS A 305 -18.01 -4.18 4.33
CA CYS A 305 -16.63 -3.88 3.97
C CYS A 305 -16.56 -2.93 2.77
N LEU A 306 -17.40 -3.12 1.76
CA LEU A 306 -17.46 -2.26 0.57
C LEU A 306 -17.89 -0.84 0.91
N LEU A 307 -18.94 -0.69 1.72
CA LEU A 307 -19.42 0.61 2.20
C LEU A 307 -18.38 1.30 3.07
N ALA A 308 -17.80 0.59 4.03
CA ALA A 308 -16.79 1.15 4.93
C ALA A 308 -15.50 1.54 4.18
N THR A 309 -15.01 0.71 3.26
CA THR A 309 -13.83 1.06 2.43
C THR A 309 -14.09 2.28 1.56
N THR A 310 -15.28 2.37 0.94
CA THR A 310 -15.72 3.54 0.18
C THR A 310 -15.77 4.78 1.06
N PHE A 311 -16.40 4.67 2.23
CA PHE A 311 -16.52 5.76 3.21
C PHE A 311 -15.14 6.29 3.64
N PHE A 312 -14.21 5.41 4.06
CA PHE A 312 -12.86 5.84 4.41
C PHE A 312 -12.10 6.45 3.23
N THR A 313 -12.30 5.95 2.02
CA THR A 313 -11.68 6.53 0.81
C THR A 313 -12.19 7.95 0.56
N ILE A 314 -13.50 8.16 0.73
CA ILE A 314 -14.12 9.49 0.62
C ILE A 314 -13.60 10.42 1.73
N LEU A 315 -13.56 9.96 2.99
CA LEU A 315 -13.03 10.76 4.11
C LEU A 315 -11.57 11.18 3.89
N ILE A 316 -10.73 10.26 3.43
CA ILE A 316 -9.33 10.55 3.10
C ILE A 316 -9.28 11.63 2.01
N LYS A 317 -10.04 11.46 0.92
CA LYS A 317 -10.10 12.44 -0.18
C LYS A 317 -10.60 13.81 0.29
N TYR A 318 -11.67 13.84 1.07
CA TYR A 318 -12.27 15.06 1.62
C TYR A 318 -11.27 15.81 2.50
N LYS A 319 -10.61 15.11 3.42
CA LYS A 319 -9.59 15.71 4.29
C LYS A 319 -8.45 16.33 3.49
N PHE A 320 -7.98 15.66 2.42
CA PHE A 320 -6.96 16.24 1.54
C PHE A 320 -7.41 17.45 0.73
N SER A 321 -8.70 17.52 0.39
CA SER A 321 -9.25 18.68 -0.31
C SER A 321 -9.36 19.89 0.60
N ASN A 322 -9.67 19.67 1.88
CA ASN A 322 -9.91 20.74 2.85
C ASN A 322 -8.64 21.25 3.52
N ASP A 323 -7.68 20.37 3.79
CA ASP A 323 -6.36 20.75 4.26
C ASP A 323 -5.61 21.39 3.07
N LYS A 324 -5.98 22.64 2.73
CA LYS A 324 -5.14 23.56 1.95
C LYS A 324 -3.90 23.81 2.79
N LEU A 325 -3.00 22.84 2.81
CA LEU A 325 -1.67 22.95 3.37
C LEU A 325 -0.90 23.92 2.47
N ALA A 326 -1.22 25.22 2.58
CA ALA A 326 -0.63 26.30 1.81
C ALA A 326 0.90 26.36 1.96
N CYS A 327 1.43 25.73 3.01
CA CYS A 327 2.86 25.61 3.27
C CYS A 327 3.42 24.19 3.15
N SER A 328 2.65 23.18 2.71
CA SER A 328 3.24 21.85 2.50
C SER A 328 4.14 21.84 1.27
N SER A 329 5.30 21.18 1.38
CA SER A 329 6.17 21.00 0.21
C SER A 329 5.41 20.29 -0.92
N SER A 330 5.64 20.71 -2.17
CA SER A 330 5.07 20.08 -3.38
C SER A 330 5.31 18.56 -3.44
N SER A 331 6.40 18.09 -2.82
CA SER A 331 6.73 16.68 -2.70
C SER A 331 5.70 15.88 -1.88
N LEU A 332 5.17 16.47 -0.81
CA LEU A 332 4.24 15.83 0.12
C LEU A 332 2.83 15.75 -0.50
N ILE A 333 2.39 16.82 -1.17
CA ILE A 333 1.15 16.84 -1.96
C ILE A 333 1.18 15.76 -3.04
N ASN A 334 2.29 15.66 -3.77
CA ASN A 334 2.48 14.63 -4.79
C ASN A 334 2.47 13.20 -4.21
N LEU A 335 2.97 13.01 -2.99
CA LEU A 335 2.93 11.73 -2.29
C LEU A 335 1.50 11.37 -1.88
N GLN A 336 0.77 12.32 -1.30
CA GLN A 336 -0.61 12.16 -0.86
C GLN A 336 -1.53 11.80 -2.04
N SER A 337 -1.45 12.56 -3.14
CA SER A 337 -2.23 12.30 -4.36
C SER A 337 -2.02 10.87 -4.88
N LYS A 338 -0.77 10.37 -4.88
CA LYS A 338 -0.46 9.00 -5.28
C LYS A 338 -1.06 7.95 -4.34
N ILE A 339 -1.11 8.21 -3.02
CA ILE A 339 -1.71 7.28 -2.05
C ILE A 339 -3.22 7.22 -2.25
N ILE A 340 -3.89 8.36 -2.44
CA ILE A 340 -5.33 8.43 -2.71
C ILE A 340 -5.66 7.69 -4.01
N GLN A 341 -4.91 7.96 -5.08
CA GLN A 341 -5.10 7.30 -6.37
C GLN A 341 -4.99 5.78 -6.24
N ARG A 342 -4.04 5.30 -5.43
CA ARG A 342 -3.89 3.86 -5.15
C ARG A 342 -5.11 3.28 -4.43
N LEU A 343 -5.63 3.99 -3.44
CA LEU A 343 -6.79 3.54 -2.66
C LEU A 343 -8.04 3.47 -3.54
N ILE A 344 -8.25 4.49 -4.39
CA ILE A 344 -9.34 4.50 -5.39
C ILE A 344 -9.21 3.33 -6.36
N LEU A 345 -8.00 3.02 -6.83
CA LEU A 345 -7.76 1.92 -7.75
C LEU A 345 -8.09 0.57 -7.10
N PHE A 346 -7.72 0.34 -5.84
CA PHE A 346 -8.13 -0.85 -5.10
C PHE A 346 -9.65 -0.94 -4.90
N LEU A 347 -10.31 0.20 -4.64
CA LEU A 347 -11.77 0.25 -4.52
C LEU A 347 -12.45 -0.12 -5.85
N ILE A 348 -11.96 0.41 -6.98
CA ILE A 348 -12.44 0.06 -8.32
C ILE A 348 -12.28 -1.44 -8.56
N VAL A 349 -11.13 -2.03 -8.19
CA VAL A 349 -10.92 -3.47 -8.32
C VAL A 349 -11.94 -4.27 -7.51
N ILE A 350 -12.20 -3.89 -6.26
CA ILE A 350 -13.22 -4.57 -5.45
C ILE A 350 -14.60 -4.45 -6.11
N LEU A 351 -14.98 -3.26 -6.58
CA LEU A 351 -16.27 -3.05 -7.25
C LEU A 351 -16.38 -3.92 -8.50
N VAL A 352 -15.37 -3.91 -9.38
CA VAL A 352 -15.36 -4.72 -10.60
C VAL A 352 -15.42 -6.21 -10.29
N CYS A 353 -14.65 -6.70 -9.32
CA CYS A 353 -14.63 -8.10 -8.91
C CYS A 353 -15.95 -8.59 -8.31
N TRP A 354 -16.61 -7.77 -7.49
CA TRP A 354 -17.66 -8.25 -6.59
C TRP A 354 -19.06 -7.75 -6.90
N VAL A 355 -19.21 -6.63 -7.62
CA VAL A 355 -20.55 -6.14 -8.02
C VAL A 355 -21.30 -7.17 -8.89
N PRO A 356 -20.69 -7.84 -9.89
CA PRO A 356 -21.39 -8.87 -10.65
C PRO A 356 -21.89 -10.03 -9.78
N SER A 357 -21.09 -10.46 -8.80
CA SER A 357 -21.42 -11.52 -7.85
C SER A 357 -22.57 -11.11 -6.92
N LEU A 358 -22.53 -9.88 -6.40
CA LEU A 358 -23.62 -9.30 -5.61
C LEU A 358 -24.93 -9.21 -6.39
N ILE A 359 -24.89 -8.70 -7.62
CA ILE A 359 -26.08 -8.60 -8.49
C ILE A 359 -26.65 -10.00 -8.75
N SER A 360 -25.80 -10.97 -9.11
CA SER A 360 -26.21 -12.35 -9.35
C SER A 360 -26.89 -12.97 -8.13
N PHE A 361 -26.32 -12.75 -6.95
CA PHE A 361 -26.89 -13.22 -5.69
C PHE A 361 -28.25 -12.57 -5.40
N PHE A 362 -28.36 -11.24 -5.47
CA PHE A 362 -29.62 -10.56 -5.16
C PHE A 362 -30.72 -10.86 -6.18
N ILE A 363 -30.40 -11.00 -7.47
CA ILE A 363 -31.36 -11.49 -8.46
C ILE A 363 -31.86 -12.88 -8.05
N SER A 364 -30.95 -13.78 -7.68
CA SER A 364 -31.32 -15.14 -7.26
C SER A 364 -32.09 -15.16 -5.93
N PHE A 365 -31.80 -14.24 -5.01
CA PHE A 365 -32.43 -14.14 -3.70
C PHE A 365 -33.86 -13.57 -3.78
N PHE A 366 -34.07 -12.51 -4.57
CA PHE A 366 -35.37 -11.86 -4.69
C PHE A 366 -36.25 -12.44 -5.81
N SER A 367 -35.65 -12.97 -6.87
CA SER A 367 -36.40 -13.61 -7.95
C SER A 367 -36.91 -14.95 -7.47
N LYS A 368 -38.19 -15.00 -7.08
CA LYS A 368 -38.91 -16.27 -6.92
C LYS A 368 -38.93 -17.09 -8.22
N ASN A 369 -38.69 -16.43 -9.36
CA ASN A 369 -38.68 -17.02 -10.69
C ASN A 369 -37.26 -17.46 -11.07
N CYS A 370 -37.10 -18.76 -11.27
CA CYS A 370 -35.84 -19.51 -11.36
C CYS A 370 -34.91 -19.24 -12.55
N LYS A 371 -35.00 -18.09 -13.24
CA LYS A 371 -34.09 -17.82 -14.36
C LYS A 371 -32.76 -17.28 -13.84
N GLN A 372 -31.86 -18.19 -13.46
CA GLN A 372 -30.46 -17.86 -13.26
C GLN A 372 -29.87 -17.45 -14.61
N PHE A 373 -29.31 -16.24 -14.67
CA PHE A 373 -28.61 -15.76 -15.86
C PHE A 373 -27.23 -16.43 -15.92
N LEU A 374 -27.13 -17.54 -16.66
CA LEU A 374 -25.89 -18.31 -16.84
C LEU A 374 -24.68 -17.42 -17.18
N TRP A 375 -24.86 -16.45 -18.07
CA TRP A 375 -23.79 -15.54 -18.48
C TRP A 375 -23.27 -14.67 -17.31
N LEU A 376 -24.16 -14.23 -16.41
CA LEU A 376 -23.81 -13.41 -15.26
C LEU A 376 -23.05 -14.24 -14.22
N GLU A 377 -23.41 -15.51 -14.08
CA GLU A 377 -22.70 -16.45 -13.21
C GLU A 377 -21.29 -16.77 -13.73
N ILE A 378 -21.14 -16.98 -15.04
CA ILE A 378 -19.81 -17.15 -15.67
C ILE A 378 -18.95 -15.91 -15.47
N ILE A 379 -19.50 -14.72 -15.72
CA ILE A 379 -18.78 -13.45 -15.56
C ILE A 379 -18.40 -13.22 -14.10
N SER A 380 -19.34 -13.34 -13.17
CA SER A 380 -19.09 -13.13 -11.74
C SER A 380 -18.06 -14.12 -11.22
N SER A 381 -18.16 -15.40 -11.58
CA SER A 381 -17.22 -16.42 -11.13
C SER A 381 -15.83 -16.22 -11.72
N THR A 382 -15.72 -15.77 -12.97
CA THR A 382 -14.41 -15.49 -13.60
C THR A 382 -13.78 -14.24 -13.00
N ILE A 383 -14.53 -13.14 -12.88
CA ILE A 383 -14.00 -11.83 -12.46
C ILE A 383 -13.67 -11.80 -10.96
N GLN A 384 -14.48 -12.41 -10.08
CA GLN A 384 -14.16 -12.47 -8.64
C GLN A 384 -12.84 -13.22 -8.42
N SER A 385 -12.59 -14.25 -9.22
CA SER A 385 -11.37 -15.07 -9.18
C SER A 385 -10.14 -14.29 -9.63
N CYS A 386 -10.30 -13.28 -10.47
CA CYS A 386 -9.23 -12.40 -10.96
C CYS A 386 -8.79 -11.32 -9.95
N GLN A 387 -9.30 -11.29 -8.72
CA GLN A 387 -9.00 -10.22 -7.76
C GLN A 387 -7.49 -10.06 -7.48
N GLY A 388 -6.72 -11.15 -7.38
CA GLY A 388 -5.28 -11.08 -7.14
C GLY A 388 -4.50 -10.41 -8.27
N ILE A 389 -4.85 -10.67 -9.53
CA ILE A 389 -4.19 -10.04 -10.68
C ILE A 389 -4.58 -8.57 -10.81
N LEU A 390 -5.84 -8.22 -10.55
CA LEU A 390 -6.28 -6.83 -10.57
C LEU A 390 -5.66 -6.02 -9.42
N ASN A 391 -5.49 -6.61 -8.23
CA ASN A 391 -4.75 -6.00 -7.12
C ASN A 391 -3.27 -5.80 -7.47
N PHE A 392 -2.65 -6.77 -8.15
CA PHE A 392 -1.29 -6.64 -8.66
C PHE A 392 -1.16 -5.51 -9.69
N LEU A 393 -2.04 -5.47 -10.68
CA LEU A 393 -2.07 -4.39 -11.68
C LEU A 393 -2.31 -3.03 -11.02
N SER A 394 -3.12 -3.00 -9.95
CA SER A 394 -3.34 -1.80 -9.16
C SER A 394 -2.06 -1.34 -8.46
N TYR A 395 -1.30 -2.29 -7.92
CA TYR A 395 0.02 -2.02 -7.38
C TYR A 395 1.01 -1.55 -8.45
N LEU A 396 0.95 -2.15 -9.64
CA LEU A 396 1.89 -1.93 -10.73
C LEU A 396 1.66 -0.60 -11.47
N SER A 397 0.41 -0.16 -11.61
CA SER A 397 0.02 1.06 -12.35
C SER A 397 0.67 2.35 -11.84
N ILE A 398 1.17 2.32 -10.61
CA ILE A 398 1.83 3.46 -9.95
C ILE A 398 3.31 3.57 -10.35
N PHE A 399 3.90 2.51 -10.89
CA PHE A 399 5.28 2.58 -11.35
C PHE A 399 5.33 3.48 -12.60
N LYS A 400 5.89 4.70 -12.45
CA LYS A 400 6.14 5.64 -13.56
C LYS A 400 6.77 4.94 -14.76
N LYS A 401 7.71 4.01 -14.52
CA LYS A 401 8.37 3.23 -15.58
C LYS A 401 7.41 2.36 -16.37
N LEU A 402 6.44 1.73 -15.71
CA LEU A 402 5.41 0.95 -16.40
C LEU A 402 4.53 1.86 -17.25
N LYS A 403 4.12 3.01 -16.70
CA LYS A 403 3.37 4.03 -17.45
C LYS A 403 4.17 4.53 -18.67
N LEU A 404 5.47 4.76 -18.52
CA LEU A 404 6.37 5.14 -19.62
C LEU A 404 6.53 4.00 -20.64
N TYR A 405 6.65 2.75 -20.18
CA TYR A 405 6.73 1.57 -21.04
C TYR A 405 5.44 1.42 -21.88
N PHE A 406 4.26 1.54 -21.27
CA PHE A 406 2.98 1.54 -21.99
C PHE A 406 2.84 2.75 -22.93
N LYS A 407 3.31 3.93 -22.53
CA LYS A 407 3.33 5.11 -23.41
C LYS A 407 4.21 4.87 -24.64
N ASN A 408 5.36 4.22 -24.46
CA ASN A 408 6.27 3.86 -25.55
C ASN A 408 5.70 2.76 -26.44
N LEU A 409 5.04 1.75 -25.86
CA LEU A 409 4.31 0.72 -26.62
C LEU A 409 3.18 1.34 -27.47
N LYS A 410 2.36 2.22 -26.88
CA LYS A 410 1.31 2.93 -27.61
C LYS A 410 1.87 3.79 -28.74
N LYS A 411 3.01 4.46 -28.52
CA LYS A 411 3.70 5.23 -29.57
C LYS A 411 4.19 4.33 -30.70
N LYS A 412 4.75 3.15 -30.40
CA LYS A 412 5.15 2.16 -31.42
C LYS A 412 3.94 1.66 -32.22
N PHE A 413 2.81 1.38 -31.55
CA PHE A 413 1.61 0.90 -32.21
C PHE A 413 0.98 1.96 -33.14
N ASN A 414 0.91 3.21 -32.69
CA ASN A 414 0.41 4.32 -33.52
C ASN A 414 1.35 4.62 -34.71
N ASN A 415 2.67 4.55 -34.52
CA ASN A 415 3.62 4.76 -35.61
C ASN A 415 3.52 3.67 -36.69
N ASN A 416 3.28 2.41 -36.30
CA ASN A 416 3.10 1.33 -37.26
C ASN A 416 1.82 1.50 -38.09
N ASN A 417 0.74 2.05 -37.51
CA ASN A 417 -0.49 2.32 -38.26
C ASN A 417 -0.37 3.54 -39.20
N SER A 418 0.40 4.57 -38.81
CA SER A 418 0.59 5.75 -39.66
C SER A 418 1.40 5.44 -40.93
N ASN A 419 2.32 4.48 -40.87
CA ASN A 419 3.14 4.11 -42.04
C ASN A 419 2.32 3.40 -43.13
N ASN A 420 1.16 2.83 -42.82
CA ASN A 420 0.28 2.23 -43.84
C ASN A 420 -0.67 3.23 -44.51
N SER A 421 -0.87 4.44 -43.96
CA SER A 421 -1.80 5.42 -44.55
C SER A 421 -1.13 6.45 -45.47
N ASN A 422 0.20 6.53 -45.51
CA ASN A 422 0.92 7.54 -46.30
C ASN A 422 1.33 7.07 -47.70
N ASN A 423 0.74 5.99 -48.21
CA ASN A 423 0.85 5.64 -49.63
C ASN A 423 -0.29 6.25 -50.48
N SER A 424 -1.13 7.13 -49.94
CA SER A 424 -2.11 7.88 -50.71
C SER A 424 -1.74 9.36 -50.76
N ASN A 425 -1.34 9.80 -51.95
CA ASN A 425 -1.18 11.17 -52.42
C ASN A 425 -0.05 12.00 -51.81
N ASN A 426 1.17 11.71 -52.29
CA ASN A 426 2.11 12.75 -52.67
C ASN A 426 1.44 13.70 -53.66
N ASN A 427 0.93 14.83 -53.18
CA ASN A 427 0.82 16.05 -53.99
C ASN A 427 1.22 17.24 -53.11
N ASN A 428 2.41 17.75 -53.41
CA ASN A 428 2.84 19.13 -53.33
C ASN A 428 2.21 20.02 -52.24
N SER A 429 2.99 20.36 -51.22
CA SER A 429 3.34 21.78 -51.00
C SER A 429 4.45 21.91 -49.97
N ASN A 430 5.38 22.78 -50.34
CA ASN A 430 6.59 23.14 -49.64
C ASN A 430 6.28 23.98 -48.38
N ASN A 431 7.30 24.08 -47.52
CA ASN A 431 7.51 25.12 -46.51
C ASN A 431 6.85 24.89 -45.15
N PHE A 432 7.65 24.48 -44.15
CA PHE A 432 8.08 25.42 -43.10
C PHE A 432 9.24 24.84 -42.27
N ASN A 433 10.44 25.34 -42.52
CA ASN A 433 11.60 25.21 -41.64
C ASN A 433 11.47 26.24 -40.51
N GLY A 434 11.49 25.79 -39.26
CA GLY A 434 11.64 26.63 -38.07
C GLY A 434 11.20 25.86 -36.83
N GLY A 435 12.02 25.62 -35.81
CA GLY A 435 13.25 26.28 -35.41
C GLY A 435 13.17 26.52 -33.90
N GLY A 436 13.87 25.69 -33.13
CA GLY A 436 14.18 25.92 -31.71
C GLY A 436 13.03 25.74 -30.72
N ILE A 437 13.36 25.39 -29.46
CA ILE A 437 12.74 25.83 -28.18
C ILE A 437 13.05 24.83 -27.03
N PHE A 438 14.11 25.18 -26.29
CA PHE A 438 14.45 24.98 -24.87
C PHE A 438 14.75 23.58 -24.26
N TYR A 439 16.04 23.36 -23.99
CA TYR A 439 16.50 22.64 -22.79
C TYR A 439 16.91 23.68 -21.72
N SER A 440 16.08 23.87 -20.70
CA SER A 440 16.42 24.69 -19.53
C SER A 440 17.27 23.89 -18.53
N LYS A 441 18.47 24.41 -18.27
CA LYS A 441 19.49 23.85 -17.36
C LYS A 441 19.17 24.30 -15.93
N GLY A 442 18.52 23.44 -15.14
CA GLY A 442 18.10 23.75 -13.77
C GLY A 442 19.25 23.80 -12.76
N LYS A 443 19.39 24.96 -12.08
CA LYS A 443 20.34 25.28 -10.99
C LYS A 443 20.21 24.33 -9.79
N LYS A 444 21.37 23.94 -9.22
CA LYS A 444 21.49 23.28 -7.90
C LYS A 444 21.14 24.29 -6.80
N VAL A 445 20.09 24.02 -6.03
CA VAL A 445 19.76 24.75 -4.80
C VAL A 445 20.39 24.02 -3.62
N ASN A 446 21.26 24.71 -2.87
CA ASN A 446 21.84 24.23 -1.61
C ASN A 446 20.73 24.16 -0.54
N ASN A 447 20.25 22.96 -0.23
CA ASN A 447 19.23 22.76 0.78
C ASN A 447 19.87 22.72 2.17
N GLN A 448 19.56 23.74 2.99
CA GLN A 448 19.83 23.77 4.41
C GLN A 448 19.03 22.69 5.16
N ASN A 449 19.67 22.17 6.21
CA ASN A 449 19.17 21.15 7.14
C ASN A 449 17.83 21.55 7.78
N SER A 450 16.71 21.07 7.23
CA SER A 450 15.47 20.93 7.99
C SER A 450 15.26 19.44 8.25
N ASN A 451 15.24 19.05 9.52
CA ASN A 451 14.94 17.70 10.00
C ASN A 451 13.44 17.38 9.81
N ASN A 452 12.96 17.48 8.57
CA ASN A 452 11.60 17.12 8.24
C ASN A 452 11.49 15.60 8.18
N PHE A 453 10.64 15.08 9.06
CA PHE A 453 10.28 13.67 9.17
C PHE A 453 9.67 13.18 7.85
N TYR A 454 10.51 12.70 6.93
CA TYR A 454 10.07 12.19 5.64
C TYR A 454 9.27 10.91 5.83
N PHE A 455 7.95 10.99 5.66
CA PHE A 455 7.13 9.83 5.33
C PHE A 455 7.61 9.26 3.99
N THR A 456 8.60 8.36 4.01
CA THR A 456 9.04 7.69 2.77
C THR A 456 8.05 6.56 2.43
N PHE A 457 6.88 6.92 1.89
CA PHE A 457 6.32 6.12 0.80
C PHE A 457 7.18 6.37 -0.43
N SER A 458 8.48 6.02 -0.38
CA SER A 458 9.41 6.34 -1.47
C SER A 458 8.85 5.75 -2.76
N THR A 459 8.26 6.59 -3.60
CA THR A 459 8.00 6.23 -4.99
C THR A 459 9.34 5.84 -5.58
N PHE A 460 9.38 4.82 -6.43
CA PHE A 460 10.58 4.56 -7.22
C PHE A 460 10.83 5.78 -8.11
N ASP A 461 11.50 6.80 -7.59
CA ASP A 461 12.44 7.52 -8.41
C ASP A 461 13.66 6.59 -8.45
N PHE A 462 13.69 5.78 -9.50
CA PHE A 462 14.97 5.33 -10.00
C PHE A 462 15.65 6.61 -10.46
N ASP A 463 16.70 7.03 -9.75
CA ASP A 463 17.64 7.97 -10.34
C ASP A 463 18.07 7.37 -11.68
N ASN A 464 17.81 8.09 -12.78
CA ASN A 464 18.28 7.74 -14.11
C ASN A 464 19.82 7.80 -14.22
N ASN A 465 20.52 8.21 -13.16
CA ASN A 465 21.96 8.44 -13.18
C ASN A 465 22.80 7.21 -12.80
N GLN A 466 22.24 6.00 -12.80
CA GLN A 466 23.04 4.76 -12.65
C GLN A 466 22.85 3.75 -13.80
N ILE A 467 22.55 4.22 -15.02
CA ILE A 467 22.66 3.39 -16.23
C ILE A 467 23.71 3.97 -17.19
N GLN A 468 24.78 4.56 -16.64
CA GLN A 468 26.04 4.73 -17.36
C GLN A 468 27.14 4.10 -16.52
N GLU A 469 27.13 2.77 -16.43
CA GLU A 469 28.26 1.96 -15.98
C GLU A 469 27.96 0.48 -16.28
N LYS A 470 27.98 0.16 -17.58
CA LYS A 470 28.57 -1.04 -18.20
C LYS A 470 28.21 -1.07 -19.67
#